data_AF-A0A1F6DZ02-F1
#
_entry.id   AF-A0A1F6DZ02-F1
#
_cell.length_a   1.000
_cell.length_b   1.000
_cell.length_c   1.000
_cell.angle_alpha   90.00
_cell.angle_beta   90.00
_cell.angle_gamma   90.00
#
_symmetry.space_group_name_H-M   'P 1'
#
loop_
_entity.id
_entity.type
_entity.pdbx_description
1 polymer ?
#
loop_
_entity_poly.entity_id
_entity_poly.type
_entity_poly.pdbx_seq_one_letter_code
_entity_poly.pdbx_strand_id
1 'polypeptide(L)'
;MNWRWVLGIAVLVAIALAGIAYLSSGRGAAPAKTYRIGILVRGSGYDAAVAGFQQRMDELGYHGGQNVTYDVQLISDKNQLFAAARKFVSDGADLIHTYSTPATEAAIQATKDAGKPVPIVFGSVGDPLLLPDVKSISHPSGHTTGVASLSTDLTSQRLQLLKEFDPSIKRVAMPHTASEAGDVAATKSVEIAKATAQALGMELTLFPVKTQAENALVATQILGKDFDGMIVGGDSLVWGSIDIYIKQAVREKIPFSVFSRSQVESGALFGLGPDYAVSGRQSADIANKILRGGNPGNIPVQVPEKLILVVNQDTARAIGVTFSESFLKKADIVIEKKTL
;
A
#
# COMPACT_ATOMS: atom_id res chain seq x y z
N MET A 1 -0.39 -65.86 52.12
CA MET A 1 -0.67 -64.50 51.60
C MET A 1 -2.16 -64.41 51.28
N ASN A 2 -2.92 -63.57 52.00
CA ASN A 2 -4.39 -63.56 51.92
C ASN A 2 -4.85 -63.06 50.55
N TRP A 3 -5.62 -63.86 49.80
CA TRP A 3 -6.04 -63.55 48.42
C TRP A 3 -6.77 -62.20 48.30
N ARG A 4 -7.42 -61.75 49.38
CA ARG A 4 -8.11 -60.46 49.50
C ARG A 4 -7.15 -59.26 49.37
N TRP A 5 -5.89 -59.39 49.80
CA TRP A 5 -4.87 -58.34 49.64
C TRP A 5 -4.33 -58.27 48.21
N VAL A 6 -4.21 -59.42 47.54
CA VAL A 6 -3.77 -59.49 46.14
C VAL A 6 -4.81 -58.85 45.22
N LEU A 7 -6.10 -59.08 45.48
CA LEU A 7 -7.18 -58.40 44.75
C LEU A 7 -7.26 -56.89 45.02
N GLY A 8 -7.05 -56.47 46.26
CA GLY A 8 -7.02 -55.03 46.59
C GLY A 8 -5.91 -54.28 45.85
N ILE A 9 -4.71 -54.87 45.76
CA ILE A 9 -3.58 -54.30 45.03
C ILE A 9 -3.84 -54.31 43.52
N ALA A 10 -4.41 -55.38 42.96
CA ALA A 10 -4.72 -55.47 41.53
C ALA A 10 -5.74 -54.40 41.09
N VAL A 11 -6.76 -54.13 41.92
CA VAL A 11 -7.77 -53.09 41.64
C VAL A 11 -7.16 -51.68 41.72
N LEU A 12 -6.29 -51.41 42.70
CA LEU A 12 -5.61 -50.12 42.82
C LEU A 12 -4.65 -49.85 41.66
N VAL A 13 -3.94 -50.88 41.18
CA VAL A 13 -3.08 -50.78 39.99
C VAL A 13 -3.90 -50.55 38.73
N ALA A 14 -5.05 -51.21 38.57
CA ALA A 14 -5.94 -50.99 37.44
C ALA A 14 -6.52 -49.56 37.40
N ILE A 15 -6.90 -49.00 38.56
CA ILE A 15 -7.39 -47.62 38.67
C ILE A 15 -6.27 -46.62 38.38
N ALA A 16 -5.05 -46.86 38.89
CA ALA A 16 -3.89 -46.00 38.61
C ALA A 16 -3.52 -46.01 37.11
N LEU A 17 -3.56 -47.18 36.47
CA LEU A 17 -3.30 -47.32 35.03
C LEU A 17 -4.41 -46.68 34.18
N ALA A 18 -5.67 -46.77 34.59
CA ALA A 18 -6.78 -46.08 33.93
C ALA A 18 -6.70 -44.55 34.08
N GLY A 19 -6.25 -44.05 35.24
CA GLY A 19 -6.00 -42.62 35.47
C GLY A 19 -4.85 -42.07 34.62
N ILE A 20 -3.76 -42.84 34.47
CA ILE A 20 -2.64 -42.48 33.59
C ILE A 20 -3.09 -42.55 32.12
N ALA A 21 -3.89 -43.53 31.71
CA ALA A 21 -4.46 -43.61 30.36
C ALA A 21 -5.38 -42.41 30.05
N TYR A 22 -6.18 -41.95 31.01
CA TYR A 22 -7.05 -40.77 30.86
C TYR A 22 -6.29 -39.44 30.82
N LEU A 23 -5.15 -39.34 31.52
CA LEU A 23 -4.26 -38.18 31.48
C LEU A 23 -3.35 -38.16 30.24
N SER A 24 -3.07 -39.34 29.66
CA SER A 24 -2.24 -39.52 28.46
C SER A 24 -3.05 -39.59 27.16
N SER A 25 -4.37 -39.74 27.23
CA SER A 25 -5.28 -39.28 26.18
C SER A 25 -5.24 -37.76 26.14
N GLY A 26 -4.16 -37.24 25.56
CA GLY A 26 -3.93 -35.83 25.38
C GLY A 26 -5.19 -35.19 24.83
N ARG A 27 -5.55 -34.03 25.41
CA ARG A 27 -6.31 -33.04 24.67
C ARG A 27 -5.57 -32.87 23.35
N GLY A 28 -6.04 -33.52 22.29
CA GLY A 28 -5.56 -33.26 20.95
C GLY A 28 -5.67 -31.76 20.80
N ALA A 29 -4.54 -31.08 20.64
CA ALA A 29 -4.55 -29.66 20.38
C ALA A 29 -5.54 -29.47 19.23
N ALA A 30 -6.56 -28.63 19.44
CA ALA A 30 -7.45 -28.28 18.35
C ALA A 30 -6.58 -27.93 17.14
N PRO A 31 -6.90 -28.43 15.93
CA PRO A 31 -6.08 -28.16 14.76
C PRO A 31 -5.76 -26.66 14.72
N ALA A 32 -4.47 -26.32 14.69
CA ALA A 32 -4.04 -24.94 14.78
C ALA A 32 -4.79 -24.13 13.73
N LYS A 33 -5.52 -23.09 14.17
CA LYS A 33 -6.32 -22.26 13.26
C LYS A 33 -5.41 -21.76 12.15
N THR A 34 -5.73 -22.12 10.91
CA THR A 34 -5.05 -21.56 9.73
C THR A 34 -5.77 -20.29 9.34
N TYR A 35 -5.10 -19.15 9.47
CA TYR A 35 -5.66 -17.85 9.11
C TYR A 35 -5.70 -17.67 7.59
N ARG A 36 -6.77 -17.07 7.07
CA ARG A 36 -6.92 -16.71 5.65
C ARG A 36 -6.82 -15.21 5.47
N ILE A 37 -5.79 -14.73 4.77
CA ILE A 37 -5.59 -13.32 4.49
C ILE A 37 -5.69 -13.08 2.98
N GLY A 38 -6.71 -12.35 2.55
CA GLY A 38 -6.80 -11.87 1.17
C GLY A 38 -5.99 -10.57 1.03
N ILE A 39 -5.07 -10.49 0.08
CA ILE A 39 -4.29 -9.29 -0.24
C ILE A 39 -4.75 -8.76 -1.59
N LEU A 40 -5.48 -7.65 -1.60
CA LEU A 40 -5.97 -7.01 -2.83
C LEU A 40 -5.05 -5.86 -3.22
N VAL A 41 -4.42 -5.97 -4.39
CA VAL A 41 -3.50 -4.97 -4.95
C VAL A 41 -4.07 -4.35 -6.23
N ARG A 42 -4.18 -3.02 -6.29
CA ARG A 42 -4.56 -2.24 -7.46
C ARG A 42 -3.32 -1.68 -8.13
N GLY A 43 -3.02 -2.15 -9.34
CA GLY A 43 -1.85 -1.73 -10.13
C GLY A 43 -0.52 -2.28 -9.59
N SER A 44 0.60 -1.80 -10.11
CA SER A 44 1.96 -2.25 -9.75
C SER A 44 2.64 -1.34 -8.72
N GLY A 45 3.82 -1.73 -8.23
CA GLY A 45 4.66 -0.89 -7.36
C GLY A 45 4.51 -1.14 -5.86
N TYR A 46 3.70 -2.13 -5.47
CA TYR A 46 3.48 -2.54 -4.08
C TYR A 46 4.23 -3.82 -3.68
N ASP A 47 5.08 -4.38 -4.55
CA ASP A 47 5.77 -5.65 -4.29
C ASP A 47 6.59 -5.60 -3.00
N ALA A 48 7.31 -4.50 -2.77
CA ALA A 48 8.07 -4.28 -1.53
C ALA A 48 7.16 -4.21 -0.29
N ALA A 49 5.95 -3.65 -0.42
CA ALA A 49 4.99 -3.58 0.67
C ALA A 49 4.40 -4.96 1.00
N VAL A 50 3.99 -5.72 -0.02
CA VAL A 50 3.47 -7.09 0.15
C VAL A 50 4.55 -7.99 0.76
N ALA A 51 5.79 -7.91 0.25
CA ALA A 51 6.91 -8.66 0.79
C ALA A 51 7.22 -8.26 2.25
N GLY A 52 7.25 -6.96 2.54
CA GLY A 52 7.45 -6.45 3.91
C GLY A 52 6.35 -6.90 4.88
N PHE A 53 5.09 -6.91 4.43
CA PHE A 53 3.96 -7.43 5.19
C PHE A 53 4.12 -8.92 5.48
N GLN A 54 4.35 -9.75 4.47
CA GLN A 54 4.50 -11.20 4.62
C GLN A 54 5.71 -11.56 5.49
N GLN A 55 6.85 -10.90 5.29
CA GLN A 55 8.04 -11.10 6.13
C GLN A 55 7.75 -10.77 7.60
N ARG A 56 7.08 -9.64 7.87
CA ARG A 56 6.76 -9.26 9.25
C ARG A 56 5.73 -10.19 9.88
N MET A 57 4.75 -10.66 9.11
CA MET A 57 3.81 -11.67 9.59
C MET A 57 4.52 -12.98 9.97
N ASP A 58 5.50 -13.41 9.17
CA ASP A 58 6.33 -14.59 9.49
C ASP A 58 7.09 -14.40 10.83
N GLU A 59 7.74 -13.24 11.02
CA GLU A 59 8.41 -12.89 12.28
C GLU A 59 7.46 -12.83 13.49
N LEU A 60 6.18 -12.54 13.26
CA LEU A 60 5.13 -12.50 14.28
C LEU A 60 4.51 -13.88 14.56
N GLY A 61 5.00 -14.94 13.89
CA GLY A 61 4.58 -16.33 14.06
C GLY A 61 3.49 -16.80 13.10
N TYR A 62 3.19 -16.03 12.04
CA TYR A 62 2.27 -16.43 10.97
C TYR A 62 3.08 -16.94 9.76
N HIS A 63 3.42 -18.23 9.79
CA HIS A 63 4.22 -18.90 8.77
C HIS A 63 3.36 -19.37 7.59
N GLY A 64 3.68 -18.86 6.41
CA GLY A 64 2.96 -19.16 5.16
C GLY A 64 2.87 -20.65 4.86
N GLY A 65 1.66 -21.14 4.56
CA GLY A 65 1.41 -22.54 4.28
C GLY A 65 1.36 -23.46 5.51
N GLN A 66 1.65 -22.94 6.71
CA GLN A 66 1.58 -23.68 7.96
C GLN A 66 0.36 -23.26 8.80
N ASN A 67 0.29 -21.98 9.17
CA ASN A 67 -0.79 -21.44 10.00
C ASN A 67 -1.41 -20.15 9.43
N VAL A 68 -0.97 -19.72 8.25
CA VAL A 68 -1.59 -18.66 7.46
C VAL A 68 -1.51 -18.97 5.97
N THR A 69 -2.55 -18.62 5.23
CA THR A 69 -2.57 -18.63 3.76
C THR A 69 -2.82 -17.22 3.25
N TYR A 70 -1.99 -16.78 2.31
CA TYR A 70 -2.15 -15.50 1.62
C TYR A 70 -2.74 -15.73 0.23
N ASP A 71 -3.87 -15.10 -0.07
CA ASP A 71 -4.43 -15.04 -1.43
C ASP A 71 -4.14 -13.64 -2.00
N VAL A 72 -3.10 -13.53 -2.82
CA VAL A 72 -2.66 -12.25 -3.38
C VAL A 72 -3.27 -12.06 -4.77
N GLN A 73 -4.08 -11.00 -4.92
CA GLN A 73 -4.74 -10.64 -6.16
C GLN A 73 -4.22 -9.28 -6.66
N LEU A 74 -3.46 -9.31 -7.75
CA LEU A 74 -2.96 -8.12 -8.45
C LEU A 74 -3.90 -7.76 -9.60
N ILE A 75 -4.55 -6.62 -9.51
CA ILE A 75 -5.62 -6.21 -10.44
C ILE A 75 -5.32 -4.83 -11.01
N SER A 76 -5.27 -4.73 -12.33
CA SER A 76 -5.10 -3.46 -13.04
C SER A 76 -6.44 -2.77 -13.35
N ASP A 77 -7.50 -3.52 -13.59
CA ASP A 77 -8.82 -2.94 -13.87
C ASP A 77 -9.61 -2.71 -12.58
N LYS A 78 -9.95 -1.45 -12.27
CA LYS A 78 -10.75 -1.07 -11.10
C LYS A 78 -12.06 -1.86 -11.01
N ASN A 79 -12.68 -2.19 -12.16
CA ASN A 79 -13.96 -2.89 -12.21
C ASN A 79 -13.88 -4.35 -11.72
N GLN A 80 -12.67 -4.94 -11.69
CA GLN A 80 -12.45 -6.31 -11.22
C GLN A 80 -12.19 -6.40 -9.71
N LEU A 81 -11.86 -5.28 -9.06
CA LEU A 81 -11.51 -5.25 -7.62
C LEU A 81 -12.65 -5.76 -6.73
N PHE A 82 -13.89 -5.34 -7.01
CA PHE A 82 -15.04 -5.75 -6.21
C PHE A 82 -15.30 -7.26 -6.27
N ALA A 83 -15.16 -7.87 -7.45
CA ALA A 83 -15.33 -9.32 -7.59
C ALA A 83 -14.28 -10.10 -6.79
N ALA A 84 -13.02 -9.66 -6.81
CA ALA A 84 -11.95 -10.25 -6.02
C ALA A 84 -12.16 -10.06 -4.51
N ALA A 85 -12.54 -8.86 -4.08
CA ALA A 85 -12.90 -8.60 -2.68
C ALA A 85 -14.07 -9.48 -2.20
N ARG A 86 -15.13 -9.62 -3.01
CA ARG A 86 -16.25 -10.53 -2.71
C ARG A 86 -15.82 -11.98 -2.61
N LYS A 87 -14.89 -12.42 -3.45
CA LYS A 87 -14.31 -13.76 -3.37
C LYS A 87 -13.62 -13.99 -2.03
N PHE A 88 -12.80 -13.05 -1.54
CA PHE A 88 -12.17 -13.15 -0.22
C PHE A 88 -13.20 -13.31 0.90
N VAL A 89 -14.29 -12.53 0.87
CA VAL A 89 -15.37 -12.63 1.86
C VAL A 89 -16.10 -13.99 1.77
N SER A 90 -16.34 -14.48 0.55
CA SER A 90 -16.98 -15.78 0.31
C SER A 90 -16.11 -16.96 0.79
N ASP A 91 -14.79 -16.85 0.58
CA ASP A 91 -13.81 -17.88 0.96
C ASP A 91 -13.49 -17.88 2.46
N GLY A 92 -14.14 -16.99 3.23
CA GLY A 92 -13.98 -16.91 4.68
C GLY A 92 -12.63 -16.32 5.09
N ALA A 93 -12.17 -15.26 4.41
CA ALA A 93 -11.02 -14.49 4.86
C ALA A 93 -11.21 -14.02 6.32
N ASP A 94 -10.19 -14.22 7.15
CA ASP A 94 -10.11 -13.67 8.51
C ASP A 94 -9.75 -12.19 8.51
N LEU A 95 -9.07 -11.73 7.45
CA LEU A 95 -8.63 -10.35 7.26
C LEU A 95 -8.45 -10.08 5.76
N ILE A 96 -8.82 -8.88 5.32
CA ILE A 96 -8.51 -8.38 3.98
C ILE A 96 -7.47 -7.27 4.11
N HIS A 97 -6.32 -7.44 3.47
CA HIS A 97 -5.27 -6.44 3.37
C HIS A 97 -5.32 -5.77 1.99
N THR A 98 -5.23 -4.44 1.93
CA THR A 98 -5.45 -3.72 0.68
C THR A 98 -4.36 -2.71 0.33
N TYR A 99 -4.05 -2.63 -0.95
CA TYR A 99 -3.31 -1.59 -1.62
C TYR A 99 -4.05 -1.31 -2.94
N SER A 100 -4.60 -0.16 -3.27
CA SER A 100 -4.58 1.17 -2.70
C SER A 100 -6.00 1.62 -2.29
N THR A 101 -6.33 2.91 -2.37
CA THR A 101 -7.67 3.44 -2.06
C THR A 101 -8.81 2.68 -2.78
N PRO A 102 -8.78 2.45 -4.11
CA PRO A 102 -9.86 1.72 -4.78
C PRO A 102 -10.00 0.26 -4.35
N ALA A 103 -8.89 -0.40 -3.99
CA ALA A 103 -8.92 -1.76 -3.45
C ALA A 103 -9.57 -1.78 -2.07
N THR A 104 -9.31 -0.74 -1.26
CA THR A 104 -9.91 -0.57 0.06
C THR A 104 -11.41 -0.28 -0.03
N GLU A 105 -11.83 0.60 -0.94
CA GLU A 105 -13.25 0.87 -1.23
C GLU A 105 -13.98 -0.41 -1.69
N ALA A 106 -13.36 -1.19 -2.58
CA ALA A 106 -13.91 -2.45 -3.03
C ALA A 106 -14.06 -3.48 -1.90
N ALA A 107 -13.07 -3.56 -1.00
CA ALA A 107 -13.13 -4.41 0.19
C ALA A 107 -14.25 -3.98 1.14
N ILE A 108 -14.36 -2.67 1.42
CA ILE A 108 -15.44 -2.12 2.25
C ILE A 108 -16.81 -2.44 1.66
N GLN A 109 -16.98 -2.23 0.35
CA GLN A 109 -18.25 -2.52 -0.32
C GLN A 109 -18.58 -4.02 -0.26
N ALA A 110 -17.60 -4.89 -0.52
CA ALA A 110 -17.80 -6.34 -0.53
C ALA A 110 -18.18 -6.90 0.84
N THR A 111 -17.59 -6.40 1.93
CA THR A 111 -17.91 -6.84 3.29
C THR A 111 -19.30 -6.37 3.72
N LYS A 112 -19.66 -5.12 3.38
CA LYS A 112 -21.00 -4.56 3.59
C LYS A 112 -22.08 -5.35 2.86
N ASP A 113 -21.91 -5.59 1.56
CA ASP A 113 -22.90 -6.31 0.74
C ASP A 113 -23.12 -7.75 1.19
N ALA A 114 -22.07 -8.39 1.70
CA ALA A 114 -22.16 -9.74 2.25
C ALA A 114 -22.76 -9.80 3.66
N GLY A 115 -22.94 -8.66 4.35
CA GLY A 115 -23.33 -8.63 5.77
C GLY A 115 -22.30 -9.29 6.69
N LYS A 116 -21.03 -9.38 6.25
CA LYS A 116 -19.93 -10.03 6.96
C LYS A 116 -18.82 -9.01 7.21
N PRO A 117 -18.67 -8.49 8.44
CA PRO A 117 -17.70 -7.45 8.75
C PRO A 117 -16.27 -8.02 8.88
N VAL A 118 -15.71 -8.50 7.76
CA VAL A 118 -14.32 -8.95 7.72
C VAL A 118 -13.41 -7.74 7.98
N PRO A 119 -12.46 -7.82 8.93
CA PRO A 119 -11.51 -6.74 9.18
C PRO A 119 -10.72 -6.35 7.93
N ILE A 120 -10.58 -5.05 7.69
CA ILE A 120 -9.81 -4.48 6.57
C ILE A 120 -8.61 -3.71 7.14
N VAL A 121 -7.42 -4.09 6.69
CA VAL A 121 -6.18 -3.35 6.95
C VAL A 121 -5.69 -2.77 5.64
N PHE A 122 -5.78 -1.46 5.44
CA PHE A 122 -5.15 -0.84 4.28
C PHE A 122 -3.66 -0.58 4.54
N GLY A 123 -2.79 -0.85 3.57
CA GLY A 123 -1.37 -0.53 3.67
C GLY A 123 -0.94 0.69 2.84
N SER A 124 -1.86 1.26 2.05
CA SER A 124 -1.62 2.48 1.27
C SER A 124 -2.93 3.13 0.86
N VAL A 125 -3.45 4.05 1.67
CA VAL A 125 -4.58 4.91 1.31
C VAL A 125 -4.12 6.37 1.35
N GLY A 126 -4.42 7.13 0.28
CA GLY A 126 -3.98 8.52 0.15
C GLY A 126 -4.48 9.40 1.28
N ASP A 127 -5.79 9.51 1.41
CA ASP A 127 -6.47 10.17 2.52
C ASP A 127 -7.50 9.19 3.12
N PRO A 128 -7.24 8.64 4.32
CA PRO A 128 -8.15 7.71 4.99
C PRO A 128 -9.52 8.30 5.28
N LEU A 129 -9.64 9.62 5.51
CA LEU A 129 -10.91 10.27 5.85
C LEU A 129 -11.87 10.36 4.65
N LEU A 130 -11.38 10.11 3.44
CA LEU A 130 -12.23 9.98 2.25
C LEU A 130 -12.89 8.60 2.15
N LEU A 131 -12.46 7.62 2.96
CA LEU A 131 -13.09 6.32 3.00
C LEU A 131 -14.40 6.36 3.81
N PRO A 132 -15.47 5.71 3.34
CA PRO A 132 -16.78 5.76 4.02
C PRO A 132 -16.79 5.15 5.43
N ASP A 133 -15.81 4.31 5.76
CA ASP A 133 -15.72 3.58 7.04
C ASP A 133 -14.76 4.20 8.06
N VAL A 134 -14.00 5.23 7.69
CA VAL A 134 -12.98 5.84 8.55
C VAL A 134 -13.44 7.25 8.95
N LYS A 135 -14.03 7.36 10.15
CA LYS A 135 -14.57 8.63 10.67
C LYS A 135 -13.52 9.50 11.37
N SER A 136 -12.43 8.90 11.85
CA SER A 136 -11.36 9.60 12.56
C SER A 136 -10.06 8.82 12.44
N ILE A 137 -8.93 9.52 12.40
CA ILE A 137 -7.60 8.89 12.41
C ILE A 137 -7.34 8.18 13.74
N SER A 138 -7.71 8.77 14.87
CA SER A 138 -7.47 8.16 16.19
C SER A 138 -8.46 7.04 16.51
N HIS A 139 -9.66 7.12 15.96
CA HIS A 139 -10.75 6.17 16.18
C HIS A 139 -11.51 5.96 14.87
N PRO A 140 -10.99 5.14 13.94
CA PRO A 140 -11.57 4.94 12.61
C PRO A 140 -13.05 4.60 12.65
N SER A 141 -13.48 3.91 13.73
CA SER A 141 -14.78 3.25 13.84
C SER A 141 -14.92 2.10 12.81
N GLY A 142 -15.95 1.26 12.96
CA GLY A 142 -16.17 0.14 12.04
C GLY A 142 -15.05 -0.92 12.04
N HIS A 143 -14.78 -1.47 10.85
CA HIS A 143 -13.90 -2.63 10.67
C HIS A 143 -12.66 -2.33 9.80
N THR A 144 -12.37 -1.05 9.58
CA THR A 144 -11.34 -0.61 8.63
C THR A 144 -10.32 0.28 9.34
N THR A 145 -9.05 -0.06 9.25
CA THR A 145 -7.90 0.71 9.77
C THR A 145 -6.66 0.43 8.92
N GLY A 146 -5.50 1.01 9.24
CA GLY A 146 -4.29 0.72 8.49
C GLY A 146 -3.25 1.82 8.49
N VAL A 147 -2.44 1.83 7.44
CA VAL A 147 -1.35 2.78 7.20
C VAL A 147 -1.70 3.67 6.00
N ALA A 148 -1.83 4.98 6.25
CA ALA A 148 -2.00 5.97 5.20
C ALA A 148 -0.72 6.05 4.35
N SER A 149 -0.83 6.33 3.05
CA SER A 149 0.33 6.63 2.20
C SER A 149 0.66 8.12 2.15
N LEU A 150 -0.30 8.98 2.52
CA LEU A 150 -0.22 10.43 2.37
C LEU A 150 0.00 10.86 0.91
N SER A 151 -0.43 10.04 -0.06
CA SER A 151 -0.18 10.31 -1.48
C SER A 151 -0.84 11.57 -2.02
N THR A 152 -1.95 12.00 -1.39
CA THR A 152 -2.60 13.27 -1.67
C THR A 152 -1.77 14.42 -1.10
N ASP A 153 -1.44 14.36 0.19
CA ASP A 153 -0.79 15.45 0.93
C ASP A 153 0.63 15.73 0.43
N LEU A 154 1.38 14.67 0.10
CA LEU A 154 2.73 14.75 -0.47
C LEU A 154 2.75 15.30 -1.91
N THR A 155 1.59 15.54 -2.55
CA THR A 155 1.54 16.27 -3.82
C THR A 155 2.10 17.68 -3.68
N SER A 156 1.80 18.35 -2.57
CA SER A 156 2.33 19.70 -2.29
C SER A 156 3.86 19.69 -2.15
N GLN A 157 4.40 18.77 -1.34
CA GLN A 157 5.85 18.65 -1.12
C GLN A 157 6.59 18.28 -2.40
N ARG A 158 6.02 17.43 -3.25
CA ARG A 158 6.62 17.08 -4.55
C ARG A 158 6.67 18.27 -5.52
N LEU A 159 5.65 19.13 -5.54
CA LEU A 159 5.70 20.40 -6.29
C LEU A 159 6.76 21.36 -5.72
N GLN A 160 6.87 21.45 -4.40
CA GLN A 160 7.90 22.26 -3.74
C GLN A 160 9.30 21.75 -4.07
N LEU A 161 9.52 20.43 -4.04
CA LEU A 161 10.78 19.81 -4.44
C LEU A 161 11.10 20.05 -5.91
N LEU A 162 10.10 20.01 -6.80
CA LEU A 162 10.28 20.33 -8.21
C LEU A 162 10.75 21.79 -8.39
N LYS A 163 10.13 22.73 -7.66
CA LYS A 163 10.52 24.14 -7.67
C LYS A 163 11.87 24.41 -7.01
N GLU A 164 12.22 23.65 -5.97
CA GLU A 164 13.52 23.74 -5.31
C GLU A 164 14.64 23.18 -6.20
N PHE A 165 14.36 22.06 -6.87
CA PHE A 165 15.25 21.43 -7.82
C PHE A 165 15.65 22.41 -8.94
N ASP A 166 14.66 23.08 -9.53
CA ASP A 166 14.89 24.13 -10.52
C ASP A 166 13.90 25.30 -10.32
N PRO A 167 14.38 26.44 -9.77
CA PRO A 167 13.57 27.63 -9.59
C PRO A 167 12.99 28.24 -10.88
N SER A 168 13.51 27.87 -12.05
CA SER A 168 13.03 28.34 -13.34
C SER A 168 11.73 27.67 -13.80
N ILE A 169 11.36 26.52 -13.21
CA ILE A 169 10.13 25.79 -13.55
C ILE A 169 8.90 26.67 -13.29
N LYS A 170 8.11 26.89 -14.33
CA LYS A 170 6.87 27.68 -14.28
C LYS A 170 5.67 26.93 -14.85
N ARG A 171 5.83 26.17 -15.93
CA ARG A 171 4.74 25.43 -16.59
C ARG A 171 4.85 23.96 -16.22
N VAL A 172 3.88 23.46 -15.47
CA VAL A 172 3.90 22.08 -14.94
C VAL A 172 2.74 21.28 -15.52
N ALA A 173 3.05 20.14 -16.14
CA ALA A 173 2.06 19.19 -16.59
C ALA A 173 1.66 18.22 -15.46
N MET A 174 0.37 17.91 -15.36
CA MET A 174 -0.15 16.91 -14.43
C MET A 174 -1.20 16.01 -15.11
N PRO A 175 -0.82 14.80 -15.54
CA PRO A 175 -1.81 13.78 -15.86
C PRO A 175 -2.58 13.38 -14.59
N HIS A 176 -3.90 13.26 -14.72
CA HIS A 176 -4.77 12.88 -13.61
C HIS A 176 -6.01 12.13 -14.12
N THR A 177 -6.58 11.29 -13.25
CA THR A 177 -7.86 10.65 -13.44
C THR A 177 -8.94 11.72 -13.40
N ALA A 178 -9.72 11.79 -14.48
CA ALA A 178 -10.83 12.73 -14.58
C ALA A 178 -11.83 12.48 -13.43
N SER A 179 -12.41 13.55 -12.88
CA SER A 179 -13.32 13.45 -11.72
C SER A 179 -14.51 12.53 -11.99
N GLU A 180 -15.00 12.46 -13.23
CA GLU A 180 -16.11 11.58 -13.62
C GLU A 180 -15.77 10.08 -13.52
N ALA A 181 -14.49 9.72 -13.50
CA ALA A 181 -14.04 8.33 -13.31
C ALA A 181 -13.99 7.90 -11.83
N GLY A 182 -14.26 8.83 -10.90
CA GLY A 182 -14.50 8.53 -9.48
C GLY A 182 -13.27 8.04 -8.73
N ASP A 183 -12.12 8.69 -8.89
CA ASP A 183 -10.95 8.54 -8.00
C ASP A 183 -10.87 9.76 -7.07
N VAL A 184 -11.30 9.57 -5.82
CA VAL A 184 -11.35 10.64 -4.81
C VAL A 184 -9.95 11.14 -4.43
N ALA A 185 -8.94 10.26 -4.46
CA ALA A 185 -7.57 10.64 -4.18
C ALA A 185 -6.97 11.48 -5.31
N ALA A 186 -7.29 11.14 -6.58
CA ALA A 186 -6.89 11.95 -7.73
C ALA A 186 -7.51 13.35 -7.67
N THR A 187 -8.81 13.42 -7.39
CA THR A 187 -9.53 14.70 -7.24
C THR A 187 -8.90 15.57 -6.15
N LYS A 188 -8.66 14.99 -4.96
CA LYS A 188 -8.00 15.71 -3.85
C LYS A 188 -6.58 16.17 -4.20
N SER A 189 -5.83 15.33 -4.91
CA SER A 189 -4.47 15.66 -5.34
C SER A 189 -4.45 16.84 -6.31
N VAL A 190 -5.41 16.93 -7.23
CA VAL A 190 -5.55 18.07 -8.16
C VAL A 190 -5.86 19.36 -7.40
N GLU A 191 -6.73 19.34 -6.39
CA GLU A 191 -7.01 20.51 -5.55
C GLU A 191 -5.73 21.03 -4.86
N ILE A 192 -5.00 20.12 -4.21
CA ILE A 192 -3.74 20.43 -3.52
C ILE A 192 -2.69 20.95 -4.52
N ALA A 193 -2.58 20.32 -5.68
CA ALA A 193 -1.65 20.71 -6.72
C ALA A 193 -1.94 22.13 -7.24
N LYS A 194 -3.21 22.45 -7.51
CA LYS A 194 -3.62 23.80 -7.95
C LYS A 194 -3.25 24.87 -6.92
N ALA A 195 -3.62 24.66 -5.66
CA ALA A 195 -3.33 25.61 -4.59
C ALA A 195 -1.82 25.80 -4.39
N THR A 196 -1.05 24.70 -4.44
CA THR A 196 0.41 24.74 -4.27
C THR A 196 1.10 25.39 -5.47
N ALA A 197 0.68 25.07 -6.70
CA ALA A 197 1.23 25.68 -7.91
C ALA A 197 1.01 27.20 -7.91
N GLN A 198 -0.20 27.66 -7.55
CA GLN A 198 -0.50 29.08 -7.39
C GLN A 198 0.43 29.76 -6.37
N ALA A 199 0.62 29.15 -5.20
CA ALA A 199 1.49 29.69 -4.14
C ALA A 199 2.97 29.76 -4.56
N LEU A 200 3.40 28.86 -5.44
CA LEU A 200 4.77 28.78 -5.96
C LEU A 200 4.99 29.57 -7.27
N GLY A 201 3.96 30.26 -7.77
CA GLY A 201 4.04 30.99 -9.03
C GLY A 201 4.23 30.09 -10.25
N MET A 202 3.64 28.88 -10.22
CA MET A 202 3.62 27.92 -11.31
C MET A 202 2.21 27.85 -11.94
N GLU A 203 2.17 27.70 -13.26
CA GLU A 203 1.00 27.36 -14.04
C GLU A 203 0.89 25.83 -14.14
N LEU A 204 -0.22 25.29 -13.64
CA LEU A 204 -0.51 23.86 -13.68
C LEU A 204 -1.48 23.54 -14.82
N THR A 205 -1.04 22.78 -15.81
CA THR A 205 -1.90 22.25 -16.88
C THR A 205 -2.29 20.82 -16.58
N LEU A 206 -3.60 20.58 -16.49
CA LEU A 206 -4.15 19.28 -16.20
C LEU A 206 -4.41 18.48 -17.49
N PHE A 207 -4.01 17.22 -17.47
CA PHE A 207 -4.28 16.27 -18.54
C PHE A 207 -5.21 15.17 -18.03
N PRO A 208 -6.53 15.24 -18.32
CA PRO A 208 -7.50 14.28 -17.82
C PRO A 208 -7.39 12.93 -18.53
N VAL A 209 -7.50 11.85 -17.76
CA VAL A 209 -7.50 10.46 -18.23
C VAL A 209 -8.72 9.76 -17.63
N LYS A 210 -9.49 9.04 -18.44
CA LYS A 210 -10.68 8.31 -17.97
C LYS A 210 -10.44 6.81 -17.89
N THR A 211 -9.54 6.28 -18.70
CA THR A 211 -9.28 4.85 -18.81
C THR A 211 -7.78 4.54 -18.86
N GLN A 212 -7.40 3.31 -18.53
CA GLN A 212 -6.01 2.88 -18.60
C GLN A 212 -5.41 3.08 -20.01
N ALA A 213 -6.19 2.80 -21.06
CA ALA A 213 -5.75 2.87 -22.46
C ALA A 213 -5.46 4.30 -22.94
N GLU A 214 -6.10 5.31 -22.35
CA GLU A 214 -5.91 6.72 -22.74
C GLU A 214 -4.56 7.28 -22.32
N ASN A 215 -3.90 6.71 -21.30
CA ASN A 215 -2.63 7.22 -20.78
C ASN A 215 -1.55 7.35 -21.85
N ALA A 216 -1.48 6.41 -22.79
CA ALA A 216 -0.49 6.46 -23.88
C ALA A 216 -0.69 7.69 -24.75
N LEU A 217 -1.93 7.97 -25.16
CA LEU A 217 -2.25 9.14 -25.96
C LEU A 217 -2.00 10.43 -25.17
N VAL A 218 -2.46 10.48 -23.92
CA VAL A 218 -2.31 11.65 -23.05
C VAL A 218 -0.84 12.00 -22.82
N ALA A 219 0.01 11.01 -22.57
CA ALA A 219 1.44 11.25 -22.40
C ALA A 219 2.04 11.96 -23.63
N THR A 220 1.69 11.55 -24.86
CA THR A 220 2.24 12.19 -26.08
C THR A 220 1.89 13.67 -26.25
N GLN A 221 0.90 14.18 -25.50
CA GLN A 221 0.51 15.60 -25.53
C GLN A 221 1.39 16.47 -24.61
N ILE A 222 2.16 15.86 -23.71
CA ILE A 222 3.06 16.55 -22.80
C ILE A 222 4.43 16.67 -23.50
N LEU A 223 4.72 17.86 -24.02
CA LEU A 223 5.93 18.14 -24.81
C LEU A 223 6.88 19.06 -24.04
N GLY A 224 8.19 18.82 -24.17
CA GLY A 224 9.21 19.56 -23.41
C GLY A 224 9.34 21.03 -23.78
N LYS A 225 8.85 21.41 -24.97
CA LYS A 225 8.75 22.82 -25.38
C LYS A 225 7.65 23.58 -24.62
N ASP A 226 6.63 22.87 -24.15
CA ASP A 226 5.42 23.44 -23.56
C ASP A 226 5.46 23.40 -22.03
N PHE A 227 6.25 22.50 -21.43
CA PHE A 227 6.33 22.29 -19.99
C PHE A 227 7.77 22.24 -19.48
N ASP A 228 7.98 22.86 -18.33
CA ASP A 228 9.28 22.92 -17.65
C ASP A 228 9.41 21.81 -16.58
N GLY A 229 8.29 21.20 -16.19
CA GLY A 229 8.25 20.12 -15.23
C GLY A 229 6.98 19.29 -15.35
N MET A 230 7.02 18.10 -14.77
CA MET A 230 5.85 17.22 -14.66
C MET A 230 5.72 16.71 -13.24
N ILE A 231 4.48 16.48 -12.82
CA ILE A 231 4.18 15.83 -11.54
C ILE A 231 3.02 14.85 -11.70
N VAL A 232 3.02 13.82 -10.87
CA VAL A 232 1.86 12.96 -10.63
C VAL A 232 1.46 13.02 -9.15
N GLY A 233 0.17 13.28 -8.91
CA GLY A 233 -0.43 13.26 -7.57
C GLY A 233 -0.69 11.86 -7.04
N GLY A 234 -1.50 11.73 -5.99
CA GLY A 234 -2.09 10.46 -5.59
C GLY A 234 -3.16 10.05 -6.60
N ASP A 235 -2.86 9.11 -7.47
CA ASP A 235 -3.73 8.74 -8.60
C ASP A 235 -3.50 7.29 -9.04
N SER A 236 -4.49 6.42 -8.81
CA SER A 236 -4.30 4.99 -9.04
C SER A 236 -4.26 4.58 -10.52
N LEU A 237 -4.97 5.32 -11.39
CA LEU A 237 -5.04 5.04 -12.83
C LEU A 237 -3.73 5.45 -13.51
N VAL A 238 -3.26 6.66 -13.22
CA VAL A 238 -2.03 7.22 -13.77
C VAL A 238 -0.82 6.45 -13.23
N TRP A 239 -0.82 6.07 -11.95
CA TRP A 239 0.24 5.23 -11.38
C TRP A 239 0.35 3.88 -12.08
N GLY A 240 -0.79 3.25 -12.41
CA GLY A 240 -0.80 2.01 -13.18
C GLY A 240 -0.20 2.15 -14.60
N SER A 241 0.03 3.38 -15.07
CA SER A 241 0.66 3.71 -16.37
C SER A 241 1.94 4.52 -16.22
N ILE A 242 2.54 4.59 -15.03
CA ILE A 242 3.59 5.56 -14.73
C ILE A 242 4.82 5.45 -15.65
N ASP A 243 5.16 4.23 -16.08
CA ASP A 243 6.28 3.98 -17.00
C ASP A 243 6.12 4.69 -18.35
N ILE A 244 4.88 4.90 -18.80
CA ILE A 244 4.58 5.66 -20.03
C ILE A 244 4.98 7.12 -19.83
N TYR A 245 4.60 7.71 -18.70
CA TYR A 245 4.92 9.10 -18.37
C TYR A 245 6.41 9.29 -18.08
N ILE A 246 7.07 8.34 -17.41
CA ILE A 246 8.52 8.35 -17.20
C ILE A 246 9.24 8.38 -18.56
N LYS A 247 8.88 7.47 -19.47
CA LYS A 247 9.50 7.43 -20.81
C LYS A 247 9.27 8.73 -21.58
N GLN A 248 8.06 9.28 -21.52
CA GLN A 248 7.75 10.54 -22.16
C GLN A 248 8.55 11.71 -21.56
N ALA A 249 8.63 11.81 -20.22
CA ALA A 249 9.43 12.83 -19.55
C ALA A 249 10.92 12.75 -19.94
N VAL A 250 11.48 11.55 -19.98
CA VAL A 250 12.87 11.36 -20.41
C VAL A 250 13.06 11.77 -21.87
N ARG A 251 12.16 11.36 -22.76
CA ARG A 251 12.18 11.71 -24.19
C ARG A 251 12.12 13.22 -24.42
N GLU A 252 11.23 13.89 -23.70
CA GLU A 252 10.99 15.33 -23.80
C GLU A 252 11.91 16.16 -22.90
N LYS A 253 12.80 15.51 -22.15
CA LYS A 253 13.73 16.12 -21.19
C LYS A 253 13.04 16.95 -20.10
N ILE A 254 11.88 16.50 -19.63
CA ILE A 254 11.09 17.17 -18.60
C ILE A 254 11.48 16.59 -17.22
N PRO A 255 11.93 17.42 -16.27
CA PRO A 255 12.04 17.03 -14.86
C PRO A 255 10.72 16.47 -14.32
N PHE A 256 10.72 15.22 -13.87
CA PHE A 256 9.50 14.53 -13.43
C PHE A 256 9.62 14.04 -11.98
N SER A 257 8.76 14.57 -11.11
CA SER A 257 8.60 14.11 -9.73
C SER A 257 7.51 13.03 -9.62
N VAL A 258 7.87 11.91 -8.99
CA VAL A 258 6.97 10.75 -8.78
C VAL A 258 6.75 10.43 -7.30
N PHE A 259 5.99 9.38 -6.99
CA PHE A 259 5.60 9.04 -5.62
C PHE A 259 6.50 8.02 -4.94
N SER A 260 6.99 7.02 -5.66
CA SER A 260 7.66 5.88 -5.04
C SER A 260 9.10 5.71 -5.51
N ARG A 261 9.90 5.06 -4.66
CA ARG A 261 11.24 4.58 -5.01
C ARG A 261 11.24 3.74 -6.29
N SER A 262 10.29 2.81 -6.43
CA SER A 262 10.20 1.92 -7.59
C SER A 262 10.03 2.69 -8.90
N GLN A 263 9.31 3.82 -8.88
CA GLN A 263 9.16 4.68 -10.06
C GLN A 263 10.46 5.42 -10.41
N VAL A 264 11.26 5.78 -9.40
CA VAL A 264 12.60 6.38 -9.60
C VAL A 264 13.59 5.34 -10.13
N GLU A 265 13.51 4.10 -9.65
CA GLU A 265 14.25 2.94 -10.18
C GLU A 265 13.87 2.63 -11.64
N SER A 266 12.59 2.84 -12.03
CA SER A 266 12.11 2.75 -13.41
C SER A 266 12.53 3.92 -14.31
N GLY A 267 13.21 4.93 -13.78
CA GLY A 267 13.81 6.02 -14.56
C GLY A 267 13.20 7.41 -14.34
N ALA A 268 12.31 7.61 -13.36
CA ALA A 268 11.92 8.97 -12.98
C ALA A 268 13.10 9.75 -12.37
N LEU A 269 13.03 11.09 -12.41
CA LEU A 269 14.14 11.94 -11.95
C LEU A 269 14.32 11.88 -10.43
N PHE A 270 13.23 12.09 -9.68
CA PHE A 270 13.21 11.90 -8.24
C PHE A 270 11.79 11.61 -7.76
N GLY A 271 11.66 11.10 -6.54
CA GLY A 271 10.37 10.76 -5.94
C GLY A 271 10.40 10.88 -4.44
N LEU A 272 9.27 11.27 -3.86
CA LEU A 272 9.06 11.38 -2.42
C LEU A 272 7.79 10.61 -2.04
N GLY A 273 7.96 9.65 -1.13
CA GLY A 273 6.85 8.88 -0.59
C GLY A 273 7.28 7.88 0.48
N PRO A 274 6.36 7.03 0.94
CA PRO A 274 6.63 6.01 1.95
C PRO A 274 7.73 5.04 1.53
N ASP A 275 8.53 4.60 2.50
CA ASP A 275 9.29 3.37 2.37
C ASP A 275 8.30 2.19 2.45
N TYR A 276 7.88 1.70 1.29
CA TYR A 276 6.82 0.70 1.20
C TYR A 276 7.15 -0.62 1.92
N ALA A 277 8.44 -1.00 2.02
CA ALA A 277 8.82 -2.16 2.82
C ALA A 277 8.52 -1.93 4.30
N VAL A 278 8.82 -0.73 4.82
CA VAL A 278 8.51 -0.33 6.19
C VAL A 278 6.99 -0.26 6.41
N SER A 279 6.25 0.39 5.50
CA SER A 279 4.78 0.46 5.60
C SER A 279 4.11 -0.92 5.54
N GLY A 280 4.66 -1.87 4.78
CA GLY A 280 4.22 -3.27 4.76
C GLY A 280 4.35 -3.93 6.13
N ARG A 281 5.52 -3.78 6.76
CA ARG A 281 5.77 -4.30 8.13
C ARG A 281 4.85 -3.65 9.17
N GLN A 282 4.68 -2.34 9.10
CA GLN A 282 3.75 -1.58 9.94
C GLN A 282 2.30 -2.08 9.80
N SER A 283 1.87 -2.39 8.57
CA SER A 283 0.55 -2.99 8.31
C SER A 283 0.40 -4.38 8.93
N ALA A 284 1.46 -5.19 8.94
CA ALA A 284 1.46 -6.50 9.57
C ALA A 284 1.32 -6.42 11.10
N ASP A 285 1.94 -5.43 11.75
CA ASP A 285 1.75 -5.21 13.19
C ASP A 285 0.30 -4.84 13.53
N ILE A 286 -0.38 -4.08 12.68
CA ILE A 286 -1.83 -3.80 12.79
C ILE A 286 -2.64 -5.08 12.59
N ALA A 287 -2.36 -5.85 11.53
CA ALA A 287 -3.03 -7.11 11.26
C ALA A 287 -2.90 -8.09 12.42
N ASN A 288 -1.72 -8.22 13.02
CA ASN A 288 -1.50 -9.07 14.19
C ASN A 288 -2.34 -8.66 15.40
N LYS A 289 -2.50 -7.35 15.67
CA LYS A 289 -3.41 -6.89 16.74
C LYS A 289 -4.85 -7.35 16.50
N ILE A 290 -5.30 -7.30 15.25
CA ILE A 290 -6.65 -7.71 14.85
C ILE A 290 -6.81 -9.23 14.94
N LEU A 291 -5.87 -10.01 14.41
CA LEU A 291 -5.91 -11.48 14.43
C LEU A 291 -5.81 -12.06 15.84
N ARG A 292 -5.30 -11.29 16.80
CA ARG A 292 -5.30 -11.57 18.25
C ARG A 292 -6.59 -11.14 18.98
N GLY A 293 -7.60 -10.66 18.25
CA GLY A 293 -8.91 -10.27 18.80
C GLY A 293 -9.09 -8.77 19.04
N GLY A 294 -8.14 -7.93 18.60
CA GLY A 294 -8.29 -6.48 18.64
C GLY A 294 -9.37 -5.98 17.69
N ASN A 295 -10.16 -5.00 18.14
CA ASN A 295 -11.18 -4.36 17.31
C ASN A 295 -10.52 -3.34 16.36
N PRO A 296 -10.65 -3.47 15.02
CA PRO A 296 -10.08 -2.53 14.05
C PRO A 296 -10.50 -1.08 14.30
N GLY A 297 -11.76 -0.85 14.69
CA GLY A 297 -12.29 0.50 14.93
C GLY A 297 -11.64 1.24 16.12
N ASN A 298 -10.90 0.53 16.98
CA ASN A 298 -10.15 1.09 18.11
C ASN A 298 -8.64 1.18 17.83
N ILE A 299 -8.17 0.72 16.67
CA ILE A 299 -6.77 0.82 16.28
C ILE A 299 -6.62 2.08 15.43
N PRO A 300 -5.84 3.09 15.88
CA PRO A 300 -5.64 4.31 15.11
C PRO A 300 -5.06 4.01 13.73
N VAL A 301 -5.50 4.79 12.73
CA VAL A 301 -4.78 4.87 11.45
C VAL A 301 -3.40 5.42 11.73
N GLN A 302 -2.40 4.79 11.15
CA GLN A 302 -1.01 5.23 11.27
C GLN A 302 -0.56 5.96 10.01
N VAL A 303 0.35 6.91 10.18
CA VAL A 303 1.12 7.48 9.06
C VAL A 303 2.36 6.61 8.81
N PRO A 304 2.97 6.67 7.61
CA PRO A 304 4.20 5.94 7.35
C PRO A 304 5.29 6.32 8.36
N GLU A 305 5.94 5.33 8.97
CA GLU A 305 7.06 5.58 9.89
C GLU A 305 8.27 6.23 9.20
N LYS A 306 8.39 6.01 7.88
CA LYS A 306 9.50 6.52 7.09
C LYS A 306 9.02 6.98 5.71
N LEU A 307 9.30 8.24 5.41
CA LEU A 307 9.30 8.76 4.05
C LEU A 307 10.73 8.75 3.52
N ILE A 308 10.89 8.56 2.22
CA ILE A 308 12.18 8.57 1.55
C ILE A 308 12.15 9.50 0.33
N LEU A 309 13.14 10.37 0.22
CA LEU A 309 13.46 11.10 -0.99
C LEU A 309 14.49 10.30 -1.78
N VAL A 310 14.10 9.86 -2.98
CA VAL A 310 14.96 9.10 -3.88
C VAL A 310 15.26 9.94 -5.10
N VAL A 311 16.53 10.02 -5.50
CA VAL A 311 16.98 10.75 -6.70
C VAL A 311 17.69 9.82 -7.66
N ASN A 312 17.55 10.07 -8.96
CA ASN A 312 18.19 9.30 -10.01
C ASN A 312 19.17 10.15 -10.81
N GLN A 313 20.46 9.98 -10.54
CA GLN A 313 21.52 10.70 -11.25
C GLN A 313 21.66 10.27 -12.70
N ASP A 314 21.37 9.00 -13.03
CA ASP A 314 21.37 8.52 -14.41
C ASP A 314 20.31 9.25 -15.24
N THR A 315 19.09 9.38 -14.68
CA THR A 315 18.02 10.14 -15.32
C THR A 315 18.37 11.61 -15.45
N ALA A 316 18.95 12.23 -14.41
CA ALA A 316 19.37 13.64 -14.47
C ALA A 316 20.31 13.88 -15.66
N ARG A 317 21.33 13.03 -15.83
CA ARG A 317 22.24 13.08 -16.98
C ARG A 317 21.51 12.88 -18.31
N ALA A 318 20.61 11.91 -18.39
CA ALA A 318 19.87 11.58 -19.61
C ALA A 318 18.99 12.75 -20.09
N ILE A 319 18.39 13.51 -19.18
CA ILE A 319 17.57 14.67 -19.51
C ILE A 319 18.37 15.99 -19.54
N GLY A 320 19.67 15.96 -19.23
CA GLY A 320 20.55 17.13 -19.31
C GLY A 320 20.44 18.10 -18.15
N VAL A 321 20.08 17.62 -16.96
CA VAL A 321 19.98 18.41 -15.73
C VAL A 321 20.96 17.90 -14.66
N THR A 322 21.18 18.70 -13.62
CA THR A 322 22.04 18.33 -12.50
C THR A 322 21.36 18.63 -11.18
N PHE A 323 21.57 17.78 -10.19
CA PHE A 323 21.14 18.08 -8.82
C PHE A 323 22.20 18.96 -8.14
N SER A 324 21.74 19.98 -7.41
CA SER A 324 22.64 20.73 -6.53
C SER A 324 23.09 19.86 -5.35
N GLU A 325 24.25 20.15 -4.78
CA GLU A 325 24.72 19.45 -3.58
C GLU A 325 23.73 19.56 -2.41
N SER A 326 23.06 20.71 -2.27
CA SER A 326 22.05 20.91 -1.23
C SER A 326 20.84 20.02 -1.42
N PHE A 327 20.44 19.75 -2.67
CA PHE A 327 19.35 18.82 -2.97
C PHE A 327 19.77 17.37 -2.70
N LEU A 328 20.97 16.98 -3.14
CA LEU A 328 21.49 15.62 -2.89
C LEU A 328 21.63 15.31 -1.40
N LYS A 329 21.99 16.29 -0.57
CA LYS A 329 22.06 16.12 0.90
C LYS A 329 20.72 15.81 1.56
N LYS A 330 19.59 16.11 0.90
CA LYS A 330 18.24 15.76 1.38
C LYS A 330 17.82 14.36 0.97
N ALA A 331 18.48 13.76 -0.03
CA ALA A 331 18.10 12.46 -0.55
C ALA A 331 18.52 11.34 0.41
N ASP A 332 17.58 10.46 0.75
CA ASP A 332 17.87 9.23 1.50
C ASP A 332 18.56 8.19 0.62
N ILE A 333 18.23 8.20 -0.68
CA ILE A 333 18.73 7.23 -1.66
C ILE A 333 19.11 7.97 -2.94
N VAL A 334 20.32 7.69 -3.41
CA VAL A 334 20.86 8.20 -4.66
C VAL A 334 21.09 7.01 -5.59
N ILE A 335 20.34 6.97 -6.70
CA ILE A 335 20.50 5.96 -7.75
C ILE A 335 21.53 6.47 -8.75
N GLU A 336 22.59 5.69 -8.90
CA GLU A 336 23.62 5.88 -9.91
C GLU A 336 24.16 4.50 -10.27
N LYS A 337 23.98 4.08 -11.53
CA LYS A 337 24.72 2.91 -12.03
C LYS A 337 26.18 3.28 -12.08
N LYS A 338 27.00 2.64 -11.23
CA LYS A 338 28.46 2.63 -11.45
C LYS A 338 28.70 1.94 -12.78
N THR A 339 29.04 2.72 -13.81
CA THR A 339 29.70 2.17 -14.98
C THR A 339 31.02 1.59 -14.49
N LEU A 340 31.11 0.25 -14.41
CA LEU A 340 32.35 -0.47 -14.18
C LEU A 340 33.27 -0.34 -15.39
#